data_AF-A0A6N9ZT64-F1
#
_entry.id   AF-A0A6N9ZT64-F1
#
_cell.length_a   1.000
_cell.length_b   1.000
_cell.length_c   1.000
_cell.angle_alpha   90.00
_cell.angle_beta   90.00
_cell.angle_gamma   90.00
#
_symmetry.space_group_name_H-M   'P 1'
#
loop_
_entity.id
_entity.type
_entity.pdbx_description
1 polymer ?
#
loop_
_entity_poly.entity_id
_entity_poly.type
_entity_poly.pdbx_seq_one_letter_code
_entity_poly.pdbx_strand_id
1 'polypeptide(L)'
;MTAALALGAKTDLLVMGGADASAVAQQAALAQGLDRVLLAQGAMFEHALAENVQPLITSLVADGYTHVVADASSMGRNVLPRVAASLDVGMLSDVTHIVSADTFQRPIYAGNAIATVQSLDPIKLLTVRASAFAQALSHEHR
;
A
#
# COMPACT_ATOMS: atom_id res chain seq x y z
N MET A 1 3.32 0.30 -6.02
CA MET A 1 4.11 1.52 -6.31
C MET A 1 3.45 2.39 -7.37
N THR A 2 3.34 1.98 -8.64
CA THR A 2 2.69 2.79 -9.71
C THR A 2 1.32 3.35 -9.32
N ALA A 3 0.47 2.53 -8.69
CA ALA A 3 -0.81 3.00 -8.17
C ALA A 3 -0.67 4.11 -7.12
N ALA A 4 0.25 3.97 -6.15
CA ALA A 4 0.48 5.00 -5.15
C ALA A 4 1.00 6.30 -5.78
N LEU A 5 1.92 6.20 -6.75
CA LEU A 5 2.44 7.37 -7.49
C LEU A 5 1.35 8.10 -8.29
N ALA A 6 0.34 7.37 -8.78
CA ALA A 6 -0.79 7.97 -9.50
C ALA A 6 -1.65 8.91 -8.62
N LEU A 7 -1.49 8.88 -7.28
CA LEU A 7 -2.12 9.84 -6.37
C LEU A 7 -1.49 11.24 -6.46
N GLY A 8 -0.34 11.39 -7.13
CA GLY A 8 0.30 12.69 -7.36
C GLY A 8 0.86 13.35 -6.09
N ALA A 9 1.08 12.56 -5.02
CA ALA A 9 1.61 13.02 -3.75
C ALA A 9 2.97 12.38 -3.46
N LYS A 10 3.68 12.94 -2.46
CA LYS A 10 4.91 12.34 -1.95
C LYS A 10 4.65 10.90 -1.53
N THR A 11 5.47 9.97 -2.01
CA THR A 11 5.24 8.54 -1.86
C THR A 11 6.47 7.88 -1.28
N ASP A 12 6.31 7.34 -0.06
CA ASP A 12 7.33 6.51 0.56
C ASP A 12 6.96 5.03 0.42
N LEU A 13 7.97 4.16 0.34
CA LEU A 13 7.79 2.71 0.34
C LEU A 13 8.22 2.11 1.68
N LEU A 14 7.33 1.36 2.33
CA LEU A 14 7.68 0.57 3.51
C LEU A 14 8.13 -0.83 3.09
N VAL A 15 9.36 -1.19 3.45
CA VAL A 15 9.90 -2.55 3.34
C VAL A 15 9.98 -3.16 4.74
N MET A 16 9.39 -4.34 4.91
CA MET A 16 9.35 -5.07 6.18
C MET A 16 9.86 -6.48 5.99
N GLY A 17 10.60 -7.02 6.96
CA GLY A 17 11.04 -8.41 6.94
C GLY A 17 12.20 -8.71 7.88
N GLY A 18 12.75 -9.92 7.76
CA GLY A 18 13.89 -10.39 8.54
C GLY A 18 15.24 -9.90 8.01
N ALA A 19 16.26 -10.77 8.05
CA ALA A 19 17.64 -10.42 7.71
C ALA A 19 17.80 -9.78 6.31
N ASP A 20 17.02 -10.22 5.32
CA ASP A 20 17.16 -9.78 3.92
C ASP A 20 16.43 -8.48 3.59
N ALA A 21 15.61 -7.94 4.52
CA ALA A 21 14.79 -6.75 4.26
C ALA A 21 15.63 -5.52 3.89
N SER A 22 16.84 -5.40 4.44
CA SER A 22 17.76 -4.31 4.11
C SER A 22 18.22 -4.33 2.65
N ALA A 23 18.55 -5.50 2.12
CA ALA A 23 18.93 -5.65 0.71
C ALA A 23 17.75 -5.31 -0.22
N VAL A 24 16.53 -5.73 0.14
CA VAL A 24 15.32 -5.37 -0.59
C VAL A 24 15.06 -3.86 -0.55
N ALA A 25 15.24 -3.21 0.59
CA ALA A 25 15.09 -1.76 0.73
C ALA A 25 16.10 -0.98 -0.13
N GLN A 26 17.36 -1.44 -0.18
CA GLN A 26 18.39 -0.84 -1.04
C GLN A 26 18.03 -0.97 -2.52
N GLN A 27 17.52 -2.13 -2.96
CA GLN A 27 17.06 -2.29 -4.34
C GLN A 27 15.84 -1.43 -4.65
N ALA A 28 14.89 -1.35 -3.71
CA ALA A 28 13.69 -0.55 -3.89
C ALA A 28 13.97 0.95 -3.92
N ALA A 29 15.07 1.42 -3.32
CA ALA A 29 15.51 2.80 -3.40
C ALA A 29 15.93 3.23 -4.81
N LEU A 30 16.19 2.28 -5.72
CA LEU A 30 16.47 2.54 -7.14
C LEU A 30 15.20 2.78 -7.96
N ALA A 31 14.02 2.61 -7.36
CA ALA A 31 12.74 2.75 -8.04
C ALA A 31 12.37 4.24 -8.23
N GLN A 32 11.85 4.57 -9.40
CA GLN A 32 11.57 5.96 -9.76
C GLN A 32 10.31 6.49 -9.07
N GLY A 33 10.38 7.74 -8.62
CA GLY A 33 9.23 8.48 -8.07
C GLY A 33 8.97 8.27 -6.57
N LEU A 34 9.74 7.44 -5.89
CA LEU A 34 9.69 7.35 -4.42
C LEU A 34 10.45 8.53 -3.80
N ASP A 35 9.90 9.10 -2.72
CA ASP A 35 10.59 10.11 -1.90
C ASP A 35 11.58 9.43 -0.93
N ARG A 36 11.14 8.37 -0.25
CA ARG A 36 11.95 7.58 0.69
C ARG A 36 11.58 6.10 0.66
N VAL A 37 12.52 5.28 1.12
CA VAL A 37 12.27 3.89 1.48
C VAL A 37 12.43 3.76 2.99
N LEU A 38 11.37 3.35 3.67
CA LEU A 38 11.36 3.05 5.10
C LEU A 38 11.65 1.56 5.28
N LEU A 39 12.54 1.23 6.21
CA LEU A 39 12.89 -0.15 6.53
C LEU A 39 12.44 -0.47 7.96
N ALA A 40 11.56 -1.47 8.09
CA ALA A 40 11.24 -2.10 9.38
C ALA A 40 11.79 -3.52 9.39
N GLN A 41 12.97 -3.68 9.96
CA GLN A 41 13.70 -4.94 9.98
C GLN A 41 13.60 -5.63 11.34
N GLY A 42 13.26 -6.92 11.34
CA GLY A 42 13.23 -7.75 12.54
C GLY A 42 12.53 -9.09 12.32
N ALA A 43 12.87 -10.09 13.14
CA ALA A 43 12.30 -11.43 13.04
C ALA A 43 10.76 -11.44 13.13
N MET A 44 10.17 -10.50 13.88
CA MET A 44 8.71 -10.35 13.99
C MET A 44 8.01 -10.01 12.67
N PHE A 45 8.73 -9.49 11.68
CA PHE A 45 8.20 -9.12 10.36
C PHE A 45 8.42 -10.19 9.29
N GLU A 46 9.17 -11.27 9.56
CA GLU A 46 9.51 -12.31 8.57
C GLU A 46 8.29 -12.96 7.92
N HIS A 47 7.21 -13.10 8.67
CA HIS A 47 5.97 -13.72 8.20
C HIS A 47 4.83 -12.73 8.01
N ALA A 48 5.12 -11.43 8.14
CA ALA A 48 4.14 -10.35 8.02
C ALA A 48 2.84 -10.62 8.83
N LEU A 49 2.98 -11.17 10.05
CA LEU A 49 1.85 -11.41 10.94
C LEU A 49 1.12 -10.10 11.20
N ALA A 50 -0.19 -10.08 11.04
CA ALA A 50 -0.94 -8.84 11.08
C ALA A 50 -0.91 -8.17 12.45
N GLU A 51 -0.79 -8.95 13.53
CA GLU A 51 -0.63 -8.47 14.90
C GLU A 51 0.66 -7.64 15.07
N ASN A 52 1.70 -7.95 14.29
CA ASN A 52 2.97 -7.23 14.31
C ASN A 52 2.97 -6.06 13.31
N VAL A 53 2.34 -6.24 12.15
CA VAL A 53 2.37 -5.25 11.06
C VAL A 53 1.34 -4.13 11.28
N GLN A 54 0.16 -4.42 11.82
CA GLN A 54 -0.90 -3.44 12.00
C GLN A 54 -0.46 -2.25 12.88
N PRO A 55 0.16 -2.44 14.07
CA PRO A 55 0.62 -1.33 14.89
C PRO A 55 1.64 -0.43 14.18
N LEU A 56 2.53 -1.03 13.38
CA LEU A 56 3.51 -0.28 12.59
C LEU A 56 2.84 0.59 11.52
N ILE A 57 1.85 0.07 10.80
CA ILE A 57 1.12 0.88 9.80
C ILE A 57 0.32 1.99 10.50
N THR A 58 -0.34 1.68 11.62
CA THR A 58 -1.10 2.67 12.40
C THR A 58 -0.20 3.78 12.94
N SER A 59 1.03 3.47 13.39
CA SER A 59 1.98 4.51 13.83
C SER A 59 2.41 5.42 12.68
N LEU A 60 2.66 4.85 11.49
CA LEU A 60 2.97 5.66 10.31
C LEU A 60 1.79 6.57 9.93
N VAL A 61 0.55 6.08 9.99
CA VAL A 61 -0.63 6.94 9.78
C VAL A 61 -0.67 8.09 10.79
N ALA A 62 -0.35 7.82 12.07
CA ALA A 62 -0.26 8.87 13.09
C ALA A 62 0.86 9.90 12.80
N ASP A 63 1.92 9.51 12.10
CA ASP A 63 2.99 10.40 11.63
C ASP A 63 2.59 11.24 10.39
N GLY A 64 1.35 11.12 9.91
CA GLY A 64 0.76 12.02 8.91
C GLY A 64 0.50 11.40 7.53
N TYR A 65 0.64 10.08 7.37
CA TYR A 65 0.27 9.42 6.11
C TYR A 65 -1.25 9.39 5.93
N THR A 66 -1.72 9.91 4.80
CA THR A 66 -3.15 9.99 4.47
C THR A 66 -3.62 8.84 3.57
N HIS A 67 -2.69 8.11 2.94
CA HIS A 67 -2.98 7.00 2.05
C HIS A 67 -2.06 5.82 2.39
N VAL A 68 -2.63 4.63 2.58
CA VAL A 68 -1.87 3.39 2.68
C VAL A 68 -2.32 2.47 1.57
N VAL A 69 -1.38 2.11 0.70
CA VAL A 69 -1.65 1.30 -0.49
C VAL A 69 -0.80 0.04 -0.44
N ALA A 70 -1.45 -1.11 -0.36
CA ALA A 70 -0.80 -2.41 -0.57
C ALA A 70 -1.35 -3.07 -1.84
N ASP A 71 -0.68 -4.09 -2.35
CA ASP A 71 -1.27 -4.94 -3.36
C ASP A 71 -2.33 -5.85 -2.73
N ALA A 72 -3.26 -6.36 -3.55
CA ALA A 72 -4.29 -7.30 -3.10
C ALA A 72 -3.76 -8.74 -2.89
N SER A 73 -2.54 -8.88 -2.35
CA SER A 73 -1.94 -10.16 -1.94
C SER A 73 -2.64 -10.75 -0.70
N SER A 74 -2.25 -11.96 -0.32
CA SER A 74 -2.62 -12.56 0.97
C SER A 74 -2.25 -11.64 2.13
N MET A 75 -1.05 -11.05 2.12
CA MET A 75 -0.61 -10.10 3.15
C MET A 75 -1.51 -8.85 3.18
N GLY A 76 -1.66 -8.15 2.06
CA GLY A 76 -2.46 -6.92 2.00
C GLY A 76 -3.91 -7.14 2.43
N ARG A 77 -4.53 -8.24 1.99
CA ARG A 77 -5.90 -8.63 2.38
C ARG A 77 -6.02 -9.07 3.84
N ASN A 78 -4.93 -9.53 4.46
CA ASN A 78 -4.94 -9.94 5.87
C ASN A 78 -4.69 -8.75 6.81
N VAL A 79 -3.76 -7.86 6.47
CA VAL A 79 -3.30 -6.77 7.33
C VAL A 79 -4.22 -5.55 7.27
N LEU A 80 -4.52 -5.04 6.06
CA LEU A 80 -5.18 -3.73 5.92
C LEU A 80 -6.59 -3.65 6.52
N PRO A 81 -7.46 -4.68 6.44
CA PRO A 81 -8.75 -4.62 7.11
C PRO A 81 -8.65 -4.42 8.64
N ARG A 82 -7.59 -4.95 9.27
CA ARG A 82 -7.34 -4.75 10.71
C ARG A 82 -6.84 -3.35 11.01
N VAL A 83 -5.99 -2.78 10.15
CA VAL A 83 -5.57 -1.38 10.22
C VAL A 83 -6.80 -0.46 10.10
N ALA A 84 -7.69 -0.74 9.15
CA ALA A 84 -8.92 0.01 8.94
C ALA A 84 -9.83 0.00 10.16
N ALA A 85 -10.04 -1.18 10.74
CA ALA A 85 -10.82 -1.33 11.97
C ALA A 85 -10.19 -0.57 13.15
N SER A 86 -8.85 -0.61 13.30
CA SER A 86 -8.15 0.10 14.37
C SER A 86 -8.21 1.63 14.24
N LEU A 87 -8.37 2.14 13.02
CA LEU A 87 -8.43 3.57 12.72
C LEU A 87 -9.88 4.10 12.60
N ASP A 88 -10.88 3.22 12.70
CA ASP A 88 -12.29 3.52 12.46
C ASP A 88 -12.54 4.18 11.09
N VAL A 89 -11.96 3.61 10.03
CA VAL A 89 -12.13 4.07 8.65
C VAL A 89 -12.52 2.94 7.71
N GLY A 90 -13.12 3.29 6.58
CA GLY A 90 -13.38 2.39 5.48
C GLY A 90 -12.09 1.95 4.75
N MET A 91 -12.17 0.79 4.11
CA MET A 91 -11.13 0.27 3.23
C MET A 91 -11.71 -0.06 1.86
N LEU A 92 -11.01 0.33 0.79
CA LEU A 92 -11.35 -0.09 -0.56
C LEU A 92 -10.45 -1.26 -0.98
N SER A 93 -11.08 -2.38 -1.32
CA SER A 93 -10.36 -3.57 -1.74
C SER A 93 -10.31 -3.75 -3.24
N ASP A 94 -9.18 -4.28 -3.72
CA ASP A 94 -9.00 -4.70 -5.11
C ASP A 94 -9.23 -3.56 -6.13
N VAL A 95 -8.77 -2.36 -5.79
CA VAL A 95 -8.83 -1.17 -6.65
C VAL A 95 -8.09 -1.41 -7.96
N THR A 96 -8.73 -1.09 -9.08
CA THR A 96 -8.18 -1.25 -10.43
C THR A 96 -7.88 0.07 -11.11
N HIS A 97 -8.44 1.17 -10.61
CA HIS A 97 -8.20 2.50 -11.17
C HIS A 97 -8.36 3.58 -10.09
N ILE A 98 -7.53 4.62 -10.18
CA ILE A 98 -7.53 5.78 -9.29
C ILE A 98 -8.02 6.96 -10.11
N VAL A 99 -9.17 7.53 -9.73
CA VAL A 99 -9.80 8.66 -10.43
C VAL A 99 -9.32 9.99 -9.83
N SER A 100 -9.23 10.05 -8.50
CA SER A 100 -8.68 11.18 -7.73
C SER A 100 -8.09 10.66 -6.42
N ALA A 101 -7.58 11.55 -5.57
CA ALA A 101 -7.06 11.20 -4.25
C ALA A 101 -8.10 10.54 -3.32
N ASP A 102 -9.40 10.78 -3.53
CA ASP A 102 -10.47 10.23 -2.70
C ASP A 102 -11.45 9.33 -3.48
N THR A 103 -11.28 9.19 -4.80
CA THR A 103 -12.22 8.46 -5.66
C THR A 103 -11.51 7.36 -6.44
N PHE A 104 -12.06 6.15 -6.35
CA PHE A 104 -11.44 4.93 -6.88
C PHE A 104 -12.46 4.08 -7.62
N GLN A 105 -11.97 3.21 -8.52
CA GLN A 105 -12.79 2.20 -9.16
C GLN A 105 -12.34 0.80 -8.77
N ARG A 106 -13.32 -0.08 -8.53
CA ARG A 106 -13.09 -1.48 -8.19
C ARG A 106 -14.13 -2.39 -8.84
N PRO A 107 -13.75 -3.62 -9.24
CA PRO A 107 -14.70 -4.62 -9.68
C PRO A 107 -15.56 -5.12 -8.52
N ILE A 108 -16.83 -5.35 -8.79
CA ILE A 108 -17.80 -6.03 -7.93
C ILE A 108 -18.49 -7.14 -8.74
N TYR A 109 -19.22 -8.03 -8.06
CA TYR A 109 -19.91 -9.16 -8.70
C TYR A 109 -18.98 -9.98 -9.62
N ALA A 110 -17.84 -10.42 -9.07
CA ALA A 110 -16.81 -11.17 -9.80
C ALA A 110 -16.29 -10.48 -11.09
N GLY A 111 -16.32 -9.14 -11.13
CA GLY A 111 -15.83 -8.35 -12.27
C GLY A 111 -16.89 -7.97 -13.29
N ASN A 112 -18.15 -8.36 -13.10
CA ASN A 112 -19.24 -8.03 -14.03
C ASN A 112 -19.69 -6.55 -13.95
N ALA A 113 -19.37 -5.86 -12.86
CA ALA A 113 -19.64 -4.44 -12.70
C ALA A 113 -18.44 -3.72 -12.08
N ILE A 114 -18.26 -2.46 -12.45
CA ILE A 114 -17.23 -1.58 -11.88
C ILE A 114 -17.93 -0.53 -11.02
N ALA A 115 -17.61 -0.53 -9.73
CA ALA A 115 -18.08 0.49 -8.80
C ALA A 115 -17.08 1.64 -8.76
N THR A 116 -17.58 2.87 -8.91
CA THR A 116 -16.82 4.09 -8.58
C THR A 116 -17.21 4.49 -7.16
N VAL A 117 -16.23 4.59 -6.27
CA VAL A 117 -16.44 4.81 -4.84
C VAL A 117 -15.59 6.00 -4.41
N GLN A 118 -16.23 7.01 -3.81
CA GLN A 118 -15.56 8.12 -3.14
C GLN A 118 -15.49 7.82 -1.64
N SER A 119 -14.28 7.90 -1.07
CA SER A 119 -14.02 7.74 0.36
C SER A 119 -14.06 9.09 1.05
N LEU A 120 -14.96 9.26 2.01
CA LEU A 120 -15.06 10.48 2.81
C LEU A 120 -14.13 10.46 4.04
N ASP A 121 -13.57 9.29 4.36
CA ASP A 121 -12.67 9.11 5.49
C ASP A 121 -11.36 9.90 5.31
N PRO A 122 -10.76 10.41 6.40
CA PRO A 122 -9.52 11.17 6.33
C PRO A 122 -8.36 10.33 5.78
N ILE A 123 -8.30 9.04 6.15
CA ILE A 123 -7.26 8.09 5.76
C ILE A 123 -7.82 7.11 4.73
N LYS A 124 -7.10 6.94 3.61
CA LYS A 124 -7.51 6.08 2.50
C LYS A 124 -6.70 4.79 2.57
N LEU A 125 -7.34 3.70 2.96
CA LEU A 125 -6.73 2.37 2.99
C LEU A 125 -7.16 1.57 1.76
N LEU A 126 -6.20 1.21 0.92
CA LEU A 126 -6.43 0.61 -0.38
C LEU A 126 -5.63 -0.68 -0.53
N THR A 127 -6.28 -1.73 -1.03
CA THR A 127 -5.55 -2.77 -1.77
C THR A 127 -5.75 -2.56 -3.26
N VAL A 128 -4.68 -2.70 -4.04
CA VAL A 128 -4.74 -2.55 -5.50
C VAL A 128 -4.54 -3.89 -6.21
N ARG A 129 -5.27 -4.09 -7.30
CA ARG A 129 -5.07 -5.25 -8.17
C ARG A 129 -3.78 -5.06 -8.95
N ALA A 130 -2.76 -5.86 -8.66
CA ALA A 130 -1.44 -5.74 -9.27
C ALA A 130 -1.50 -5.73 -10.82
N SER A 131 -2.35 -6.56 -11.43
CA SER A 131 -2.49 -6.64 -12.89
C SER A 131 -3.14 -5.43 -13.55
N ALA A 132 -3.74 -4.51 -12.78
CA ALA A 132 -4.39 -3.32 -13.32
C ALA A 132 -3.44 -2.11 -13.45
N PHE A 133 -2.23 -2.20 -12.89
CA PHE A 133 -1.23 -1.13 -12.92
C PHE A 133 0.07 -1.66 -13.54
N ALA A 134 0.70 -0.85 -14.39
CA ALA A 134 1.99 -1.20 -14.96
C ALA A 134 3.06 -1.37 -13.86
N GLN A 135 4.03 -2.24 -14.11
CA GLN A 135 5.20 -2.38 -13.24
C GLN A 135 5.94 -1.04 -13.13
N ALA A 136 6.41 -0.73 -11.93
CA ALA A 136 7.10 0.52 -11.71
C ALA A 136 8.52 0.47 -12.27
N LEU A 137 9.01 1.60 -12.79
CA LEU A 137 10.33 1.69 -13.40
C LEU A 137 11.42 1.73 -12.33
N SER A 138 12.48 0.97 -12.52
CA SER A 138 13.73 1.07 -11.77
C SER A 138 14.81 1.74 -12.63
N HIS A 139 15.67 2.54 -12.02
CA HIS A 139 16.93 2.91 -12.66
C HIS A 139 17.83 1.68 -12.75
N GLU A 140 18.06 1.15 -13.96
CA GLU A 140 19.16 0.21 -14.20
C GLU A 140 20.50 0.96 -14.08
N HIS A 141 21.49 0.28 -13.48
CA HIS A 141 22.84 0.77 -13.13
C HIS A 141 23.37 1.86 -14.08
N ARG A 142 23.69 3.03 -13.50
CA ARG A 142 24.66 3.98 -14.03
C ARG A 142 25.95 3.89 -13.22
#